data_AF-A0A806KAK0-F1
#
_entry.id   AF-A0A806KAK0-F1
#
_cell.length_a   1.000
_cell.length_b   1.000
_cell.length_c   1.000
_cell.angle_alpha   90.00
_cell.angle_beta   90.00
_cell.angle_gamma   90.00
#
_symmetry.space_group_name_H-M   'P 1'
#
loop_
_entity.id
_entity.type
_entity.pdbx_description
1 polymer ?
#
loop_
_entity_poly.entity_id
_entity_poly.type
_entity_poly.pdbx_seq_one_letter_code
_entity_poly.pdbx_strand_id
1 'polypeptide(L)'
;MKYPLFFTAFLCGAALLAQGQTELFNWSLLWNGSWEEFSADSGTLHNRGEFKLNLLPQNLTLRGQMLGRRPLTLASEIDPEKQIISFNGGVYHKPTGSRLLYGTLDEWGLSARVRNPWIRSPPYAENHKPLIADLKTAVSTTKEDEAYLYLSSPVLNLFPKLKFRSFISAQKETKTDTTAAAGGIELFLPDKTNLAIEGFYTRAVLPPVKRSSWFSDPPPLPEREFQLYSAGLLFSNPLISVSSDFAVSDTFSWGADIYCNLGITLTLRPLSISLAADGAGKRFIYRDGADHGEGFRAAAKIEWKGKRSSLFRFGTVLRGPEFGSALNRSSTDFYYRFPSAGAKNTFPVRLTRISLSIDRNGENSQKITDSLSGYIGFSFNLLKKAPFGLNISGSIKGITAAESYLSPYPVPESPWIFSSAAINCDFIWSPLNYQLRSRVGYSNNAKNDEKWYFSLYMAARFRHGRLGIKVESPDCPEKWNFSIFWRVECH
;
A
#
# COMPACT_ATOMS: atom_id res chain seq x y z
N MET A 1 -14.50 -6.68 -37.25
CA MET A 1 -14.26 -7.49 -36.03
C MET A 1 -13.58 -8.80 -36.41
N LYS A 2 -12.28 -8.97 -36.18
CA LYS A 2 -11.53 -10.21 -36.51
C LYS A 2 -10.54 -10.59 -35.40
N TYR A 3 -10.99 -10.80 -34.15
CA TYR A 3 -10.14 -11.39 -33.10
C TYR A 3 -10.85 -12.33 -32.07
N PRO A 4 -11.94 -13.06 -32.39
CA PRO A 4 -12.41 -14.12 -31.48
C PRO A 4 -11.50 -15.36 -31.45
N LEU A 5 -10.68 -15.58 -32.48
CA LEU A 5 -9.93 -16.84 -32.67
C LEU A 5 -8.83 -17.11 -31.61
N PHE A 6 -8.16 -16.09 -31.08
CA PHE A 6 -7.20 -16.29 -29.98
C PHE A 6 -7.90 -16.63 -28.65
N PHE A 7 -9.11 -16.10 -28.46
CA PHE A 7 -9.93 -16.33 -27.27
C PHE A 7 -10.54 -17.74 -27.27
N THR A 8 -11.01 -18.20 -28.44
CA THR A 8 -11.61 -19.54 -28.59
C THR A 8 -10.54 -20.65 -28.60
N ALA A 9 -9.38 -20.45 -29.25
CA ALA A 9 -8.33 -21.47 -29.29
C ALA A 9 -7.69 -21.72 -27.90
N PHE A 10 -7.54 -20.68 -27.08
CA PHE A 10 -7.00 -20.81 -25.72
C PHE A 10 -8.03 -21.43 -24.74
N LEU A 11 -9.32 -21.06 -24.86
CA LEU A 11 -10.41 -21.69 -24.10
C LEU A 11 -10.59 -23.18 -24.48
N CYS A 12 -10.43 -23.54 -25.76
CA CYS A 12 -10.49 -24.94 -26.20
C CYS A 12 -9.28 -25.76 -25.72
N GLY A 13 -8.07 -25.19 -25.69
CA GLY A 13 -6.89 -25.86 -25.11
C GLY A 13 -7.03 -26.11 -23.61
N ALA A 14 -7.65 -25.18 -22.88
CA ALA A 14 -7.95 -25.32 -21.45
C ALA A 14 -9.10 -26.32 -21.17
N ALA A 15 -10.09 -26.41 -22.06
CA ALA A 15 -11.18 -27.39 -21.95
C ALA A 15 -10.73 -28.84 -22.25
N LEU A 16 -9.78 -29.03 -23.16
CA LEU A 16 -9.19 -30.35 -23.46
C LEU A 16 -8.31 -30.88 -22.31
N LEU A 17 -7.70 -30.00 -21.51
CA LEU A 17 -6.97 -30.39 -20.30
C LEU A 17 -7.86 -30.60 -19.07
N ALA A 18 -9.12 -30.15 -19.11
CA ALA A 18 -10.08 -30.29 -18.00
C ALA A 18 -10.74 -31.67 -17.90
N GLN A 19 -10.56 -32.55 -18.90
CA GLN A 19 -11.11 -33.92 -18.87
C GLN A 19 -10.21 -34.96 -18.18
N GLY A 20 -9.02 -34.56 -17.70
CA GLY A 20 -8.15 -35.41 -16.90
C GLY A 20 -7.91 -34.82 -15.51
N GLN A 21 -8.85 -34.97 -14.58
CA GLN A 21 -8.56 -34.82 -13.15
C GLN A 21 -7.58 -35.92 -12.75
N THR A 22 -6.29 -35.62 -12.83
CA THR A 22 -5.24 -36.43 -12.19
C THR A 22 -4.87 -35.73 -10.89
N GLU A 23 -4.77 -36.49 -9.79
CA GLU A 23 -4.43 -36.01 -8.43
C GLU A 23 -3.05 -35.32 -8.32
N LEU A 24 -2.35 -35.16 -9.45
CA LEU A 24 -0.98 -34.68 -9.54
C LEU A 24 -0.89 -33.16 -9.68
N PHE A 25 -1.90 -32.50 -10.26
CA PHE A 25 -1.91 -31.05 -10.41
C PHE A 25 -3.33 -30.46 -10.45
N ASN A 26 -3.44 -29.17 -10.14
CA ASN A 26 -4.62 -28.38 -10.46
C ASN A 26 -4.18 -27.07 -11.13
N TRP A 27 -5.07 -26.44 -11.87
CA TRP A 27 -4.77 -25.16 -12.52
C TRP A 27 -5.92 -24.19 -12.33
N SER A 28 -5.62 -22.90 -12.45
CA SER A 28 -6.65 -21.86 -12.44
C SER A 28 -6.25 -20.73 -13.38
N LEU A 29 -7.22 -20.23 -14.14
CA LEU A 29 -7.07 -19.03 -14.95
C LEU A 29 -7.93 -17.92 -14.35
N LEU A 30 -7.29 -16.78 -14.09
CA LEU A 30 -7.91 -15.54 -13.69
C LEU A 30 -7.67 -14.51 -14.80
N TRP A 31 -8.73 -14.08 -15.48
CA TRP A 31 -8.63 -12.98 -16.45
C TRP A 31 -9.41 -11.78 -15.97
N ASN A 32 -8.78 -10.62 -15.99
CA ASN A 32 -9.39 -9.33 -15.69
C ASN A 32 -9.08 -8.35 -16.82
N GLY A 33 -10.08 -7.62 -17.28
CA GLY A 33 -9.87 -6.44 -18.10
C GLY A 33 -10.59 -5.25 -17.49
N SER A 34 -9.97 -4.08 -17.60
CA SER A 34 -10.60 -2.80 -17.30
C SER A 34 -10.48 -1.87 -18.50
N TRP A 35 -11.54 -1.09 -18.68
CA TRP A 35 -11.57 0.04 -19.60
C TRP A 35 -11.38 1.29 -18.75
N GLU A 36 -10.30 2.01 -18.98
CA GLU A 36 -10.03 3.30 -18.35
C GLU A 36 -10.11 4.39 -19.42
N GLU A 37 -10.99 5.37 -19.15
CA GLU A 37 -11.31 6.55 -19.96
C GLU A 37 -12.07 6.27 -21.27
N PHE A 38 -13.23 6.92 -21.42
CA PHE A 38 -13.94 7.07 -22.68
C PHE A 38 -14.03 8.58 -22.94
N SER A 39 -12.93 9.19 -23.38
CA SER A 39 -12.98 10.51 -24.00
C SER A 39 -13.14 10.32 -25.51
N ALA A 40 -13.65 11.33 -26.22
CA ALA A 40 -13.80 11.27 -27.68
C ALA A 40 -12.45 10.99 -28.40
N ASP A 41 -11.32 11.27 -27.73
CA ASP A 41 -9.98 11.26 -28.31
C ASP A 41 -9.00 10.26 -27.66
N SER A 42 -9.35 9.62 -26.55
CA SER A 42 -8.46 8.69 -25.84
C SER A 42 -9.20 7.69 -24.95
N GLY A 43 -8.83 6.41 -25.09
CA GLY A 43 -9.15 5.37 -24.11
C GLY A 43 -8.03 4.35 -24.03
N THR A 44 -7.88 3.69 -22.88
CA THR A 44 -6.87 2.64 -22.71
C THR A 44 -7.52 1.34 -22.25
N LEU A 45 -7.27 0.27 -23.00
CA LEU A 45 -7.66 -1.07 -22.60
C LEU A 45 -6.53 -1.72 -21.82
N HIS A 46 -6.82 -2.07 -20.57
CA HIS A 46 -5.91 -2.82 -19.71
C HIS A 46 -6.44 -4.26 -19.60
N ASN A 47 -5.67 -5.21 -20.12
CA ASN A 47 -5.95 -6.65 -19.97
C ASN A 47 -4.89 -7.30 -19.10
N ARG A 48 -5.34 -8.16 -18.19
CA ARG A 48 -4.50 -8.95 -17.30
C ARG A 48 -4.98 -10.39 -17.29
N GLY A 49 -4.13 -11.28 -17.78
CA GLY A 49 -4.27 -12.72 -17.57
C GLY A 49 -3.36 -13.18 -16.46
N GLU A 50 -3.86 -14.04 -15.59
CA GLU A 50 -3.08 -14.73 -14.57
C GLU A 50 -3.40 -16.22 -14.62
N PHE A 51 -2.36 -17.00 -14.90
CA PHE A 51 -2.40 -18.45 -14.92
C PHE A 51 -1.72 -18.99 -13.67
N LYS A 52 -2.30 -20.00 -13.03
CA LYS A 52 -1.68 -20.77 -11.95
C LYS A 52 -1.75 -22.24 -12.26
N LEU A 53 -0.67 -22.94 -11.98
CA LEU A 53 -0.59 -24.39 -12.00
C LEU A 53 0.00 -24.84 -10.66
N ASN A 54 -0.75 -25.59 -9.85
CA ASN A 54 -0.25 -26.19 -8.63
C ASN A 54 0.11 -27.65 -8.88
N LEU A 55 1.34 -28.03 -8.55
CA LEU A 55 1.81 -29.41 -8.47
C LEU A 55 1.56 -29.89 -7.04
N LEU A 56 0.54 -30.74 -6.87
CA LEU A 56 -0.03 -31.08 -5.55
C LEU A 56 0.93 -31.85 -4.64
N PRO A 57 1.66 -32.89 -5.09
CA PRO A 57 2.56 -33.65 -4.22
C PRO A 57 3.73 -32.81 -3.68
N GLN A 58 4.16 -31.79 -4.42
CA GLN A 58 5.33 -30.97 -4.11
C GLN A 58 4.93 -29.62 -3.49
N ASN A 59 3.63 -29.33 -3.37
CA ASN A 59 3.11 -28.03 -2.96
C ASN A 59 3.77 -26.84 -3.70
N LEU A 60 4.13 -27.07 -4.97
CA LEU A 60 4.71 -26.07 -5.85
C LEU A 60 3.59 -25.39 -6.64
N THR A 61 3.67 -24.07 -6.79
CA THR A 61 2.78 -23.29 -7.64
C THR A 61 3.61 -22.57 -8.67
N LEU A 62 3.33 -22.83 -9.95
CA LEU A 62 3.78 -22.01 -11.06
C LEU A 62 2.72 -20.95 -11.32
N ARG A 63 3.13 -19.70 -11.49
CA ARG A 63 2.26 -18.57 -11.81
C ARG A 63 2.81 -17.85 -13.02
N GLY A 64 1.99 -17.66 -14.03
CA GLY A 64 2.24 -16.77 -15.14
C GLY A 64 1.28 -15.59 -15.07
N GLN A 65 1.73 -14.40 -15.42
CA GLN A 65 0.89 -13.24 -15.61
C GLN A 65 1.26 -12.59 -16.94
N MET A 66 0.24 -12.29 -17.73
CA MET A 66 0.36 -11.54 -18.96
C MET A 66 -0.38 -10.21 -18.78
N LEU A 67 0.31 -9.12 -19.06
CA LEU A 67 -0.30 -7.79 -19.11
C LEU A 67 -0.31 -7.33 -20.55
N GLY A 68 -1.45 -6.81 -21.00
CA GLY A 68 -1.60 -6.16 -22.30
C GLY A 68 -2.21 -4.79 -22.12
N ARG A 69 -1.46 -3.74 -22.44
CA ARG A 69 -1.97 -2.37 -22.51
C ARG A 69 -2.10 -1.95 -23.96
N ARG A 70 -3.29 -1.47 -24.35
CA ARG A 70 -3.55 -1.02 -25.72
C ARG A 70 -4.20 0.36 -25.71
N PRO A 71 -3.60 1.39 -26.34
CA PRO A 71 -4.32 2.61 -26.63
C PRO A 71 -5.44 2.30 -27.64
N LEU A 72 -6.62 2.84 -27.41
CA LEU A 72 -7.74 2.80 -28.34
C LEU A 72 -7.87 4.17 -28.99
N THR A 73 -7.47 4.27 -30.25
CA THR A 73 -7.89 5.36 -31.13
C THR A 73 -9.08 4.88 -31.96
N LEU A 74 -10.13 5.70 -32.07
CA LEU A 74 -11.26 5.45 -33.00
C LEU A 74 -10.79 5.46 -34.47
N ALA A 75 -9.65 6.12 -34.75
CA ALA A 75 -8.93 6.03 -36.01
C ALA A 75 -8.18 4.69 -36.12
N SER A 76 -8.35 4.02 -37.26
CA SER A 76 -8.00 2.64 -37.59
C SER A 76 -6.51 2.25 -37.57
N GLU A 77 -5.64 3.02 -36.94
CA GLU A 77 -4.21 2.71 -36.85
C GLU A 77 -3.88 2.21 -35.44
N ILE A 78 -3.93 0.88 -35.29
CA ILE A 78 -3.32 0.20 -34.15
C ILE A 78 -1.81 0.29 -34.35
N ASP A 79 -1.17 1.24 -33.69
CA ASP A 79 0.30 1.34 -33.61
C ASP A 79 0.84 0.16 -32.77
N PRO A 80 1.52 -0.83 -33.39
CA PRO A 80 2.03 -2.00 -32.66
C PRO A 80 3.13 -1.62 -31.66
N GLU A 81 3.87 -0.54 -31.91
CA GLU A 81 4.97 -0.08 -31.04
C GLU A 81 4.45 0.49 -29.71
N LYS A 82 3.18 0.91 -29.65
CA LYS A 82 2.52 1.37 -28.43
C LYS A 82 1.83 0.27 -27.63
N GLN A 83 1.84 -0.98 -28.11
CA GLN A 83 1.32 -2.11 -27.35
C GLN A 83 2.40 -2.62 -26.39
N ILE A 84 2.11 -2.54 -25.09
CA ILE A 84 2.97 -3.15 -24.07
C ILE A 84 2.38 -4.51 -23.73
N ILE A 85 3.07 -5.58 -24.14
CA ILE A 85 2.81 -6.94 -23.69
C ILE A 85 3.98 -7.35 -22.80
N SER A 86 3.73 -7.54 -21.50
CA SER A 86 4.73 -8.06 -20.57
C SER A 86 4.33 -9.43 -20.03
N PHE A 87 5.33 -10.30 -19.90
CA PHE A 87 5.19 -11.61 -19.28
C PHE A 87 5.92 -11.63 -17.94
N ASN A 88 5.22 -12.05 -16.91
CA ASN A 88 5.73 -12.22 -15.56
C ASN A 88 5.53 -13.67 -15.13
N GLY A 89 6.59 -14.30 -14.66
CA GLY A 89 6.60 -15.70 -14.23
C GLY A 89 7.03 -15.84 -12.79
N GLY A 90 6.58 -16.91 -12.14
CA GLY A 90 6.98 -17.23 -10.79
C GLY A 90 6.79 -18.68 -10.39
N VAL A 91 7.72 -19.20 -9.61
CA VAL A 91 7.64 -20.48 -8.92
C VAL A 91 7.50 -20.20 -7.42
N TYR A 92 6.57 -20.87 -6.75
CA TYR A 92 6.32 -20.72 -5.31
C TYR A 92 6.31 -22.10 -4.66
N HIS A 93 6.96 -22.24 -3.50
CA HIS A 93 6.92 -23.43 -2.68
C HIS A 93 6.16 -23.12 -1.40
N LYS A 94 4.90 -23.59 -1.30
CA LYS A 94 4.00 -23.22 -0.18
C LYS A 94 4.54 -23.59 1.22
N PRO A 95 5.17 -24.76 1.46
CA PRO A 95 5.59 -25.16 2.79
C PRO A 95 6.63 -24.24 3.42
N THR A 96 7.57 -23.74 2.62
CA THR A 96 8.62 -22.81 3.09
C THR A 96 8.28 -21.36 2.81
N GLY A 97 7.39 -21.08 1.85
CA GLY A 97 7.16 -19.74 1.32
C GLY A 97 8.24 -19.28 0.33
N SER A 98 9.17 -20.15 -0.05
CA SER A 98 10.21 -19.84 -1.05
C SER A 98 9.58 -19.50 -2.40
N ARG A 99 10.22 -18.60 -3.15
CA ARG A 99 9.73 -18.14 -4.46
C ARG A 99 10.86 -17.65 -5.37
N LEU A 100 10.75 -17.95 -6.66
CA LEU A 100 11.57 -17.41 -7.73
C LEU A 100 10.65 -16.67 -8.70
N LEU A 101 10.95 -15.43 -9.04
CA LEU A 101 10.10 -14.56 -9.84
C LEU A 101 10.94 -13.90 -10.94
N TYR A 102 10.34 -13.71 -12.12
CA TYR A 102 10.97 -13.11 -13.30
C TYR A 102 9.97 -12.27 -14.09
N GLY A 103 10.40 -11.15 -14.67
CA GLY A 103 9.69 -10.38 -15.70
C GLY A 103 9.63 -8.88 -15.43
N THR A 104 8.88 -8.14 -16.26
CA THR A 104 8.63 -6.70 -16.11
C THR A 104 7.70 -6.46 -14.92
N LEU A 105 8.29 -6.21 -13.76
CA LEU A 105 7.60 -6.08 -12.47
C LEU A 105 6.86 -4.73 -12.32
N ASP A 106 5.96 -4.43 -13.25
CA ASP A 106 5.28 -3.13 -13.33
C ASP A 106 3.90 -3.09 -12.66
N GLU A 107 3.63 -1.91 -12.10
CA GLU A 107 2.46 -1.39 -11.37
C GLU A 107 1.98 -2.15 -10.11
N TRP A 108 2.28 -3.44 -9.94
CA TRP A 108 1.85 -4.22 -8.76
C TRP A 108 2.91 -5.24 -8.30
N GLY A 109 4.19 -5.01 -8.62
CA GLY A 109 5.31 -5.96 -8.53
C GLY A 109 6.55 -5.46 -7.75
N LEU A 110 7.52 -6.35 -7.56
CA LEU A 110 8.49 -6.37 -6.45
C LEU A 110 9.44 -5.19 -6.24
N SER A 111 9.78 -4.41 -7.25
CA SER A 111 10.75 -3.30 -7.12
C SER A 111 10.32 -2.25 -6.09
N ALA A 112 9.01 -2.09 -5.90
CA ALA A 112 8.40 -1.32 -4.81
C ALA A 112 8.80 -1.74 -3.39
N ARG A 113 9.19 -3.02 -3.19
CA ARG A 113 9.51 -3.59 -1.87
C ARG A 113 10.87 -3.14 -1.34
N VAL A 114 11.77 -2.80 -2.25
CA VAL A 114 13.17 -2.51 -1.90
C VAL A 114 13.51 -1.02 -2.02
N ARG A 115 12.54 -0.18 -2.38
CA ARG A 115 12.68 1.27 -2.26
C ARG A 115 12.66 1.76 -0.82
N ASN A 116 11.96 1.05 0.06
CA ASN A 116 11.83 1.47 1.46
C ASN A 116 11.95 0.34 2.49
N PRO A 117 13.08 -0.40 2.49
CA PRO A 117 13.29 -1.49 3.43
C PRO A 117 13.51 -1.01 4.88
N TRP A 118 13.40 0.29 5.19
CA TRP A 118 13.58 0.85 6.55
C TRP A 118 12.29 1.46 7.12
N ILE A 119 11.20 1.45 6.35
CA ILE A 119 9.85 1.79 6.81
C ILE A 119 9.07 0.47 7.03
N ARG A 120 9.65 -0.42 7.86
CA ARG A 120 9.02 -1.71 8.20
C ARG A 120 8.00 -1.59 9.30
N SER A 121 8.23 -0.67 10.24
CA SER A 121 7.38 -0.46 11.41
C SER A 121 6.62 0.87 11.41
N PRO A 122 6.24 1.53 10.30
CA PRO A 122 5.61 2.83 10.40
C PRO A 122 4.21 2.74 11.02
N PRO A 123 3.91 3.52 12.05
CA PRO A 123 4.83 4.08 13.03
C PRO A 123 4.77 3.28 14.35
N TYR A 124 4.54 1.97 14.32
CA TYR A 124 4.48 1.12 15.52
C TYR A 124 5.08 -0.27 15.27
N ALA A 125 5.60 -0.91 16.33
CA ALA A 125 6.26 -2.22 16.24
C ALA A 125 5.35 -3.35 15.72
N GLU A 126 4.06 -3.31 16.02
CA GLU A 126 3.10 -4.31 15.52
C GLU A 126 2.86 -4.23 14.01
N ASN A 127 3.26 -3.13 13.37
CA ASN A 127 3.22 -3.00 11.92
C ASN A 127 4.49 -3.53 11.26
N HIS A 128 5.47 -4.03 12.04
CA HIS A 128 6.73 -4.54 11.52
C HIS A 128 6.48 -5.56 10.43
N LYS A 129 6.83 -5.14 9.22
CA LYS A 129 6.88 -5.97 8.05
C LYS A 129 8.26 -6.61 8.02
N PRO A 130 8.41 -7.95 7.96
CA PRO A 130 9.71 -8.54 7.65
C PRO A 130 10.27 -7.89 6.39
N LEU A 131 11.59 -7.95 6.19
CA LEU A 131 12.29 -7.40 5.02
C LEU A 131 11.63 -7.76 3.68
N ILE A 132 10.86 -8.84 3.68
CA ILE A 132 10.20 -9.46 2.54
C ILE A 132 8.68 -9.16 2.46
N ALA A 133 8.11 -8.32 3.33
CA ALA A 133 6.66 -8.21 3.45
C ALA A 133 5.97 -7.41 2.32
N ASP A 134 5.10 -8.14 1.64
CA ASP A 134 4.03 -7.76 0.71
C ASP A 134 4.39 -7.14 -0.65
N LEU A 135 3.78 -7.67 -1.72
CA LEU A 135 3.77 -7.02 -3.04
C LEU A 135 2.94 -5.74 -2.83
N LYS A 136 3.60 -4.61 -2.57
CA LYS A 136 2.94 -3.30 -2.61
C LYS A 136 3.31 -2.56 -3.89
N THR A 137 2.53 -1.53 -4.19
CA THR A 137 2.07 -1.11 -5.51
C THR A 137 2.82 0.12 -6.00
N ALA A 138 4.15 0.08 -6.05
CA ALA A 138 4.92 1.14 -6.69
C ALA A 138 5.36 0.69 -8.08
N VAL A 139 5.29 1.61 -9.03
CA VAL A 139 5.67 1.39 -10.43
C VAL A 139 7.18 1.20 -10.50
N SER A 140 7.65 0.18 -11.23
CA SER A 140 9.08 0.05 -11.53
C SER A 140 9.60 1.34 -12.16
N THR A 141 10.75 1.80 -11.69
CA THR A 141 11.41 3.02 -12.18
C THR A 141 12.11 2.74 -13.50
N THR A 142 12.57 1.50 -13.67
CA THR A 142 13.29 1.04 -14.87
C THR A 142 12.32 0.52 -15.93
N LYS A 143 11.17 -0.04 -15.53
CA LYS A 143 10.24 -0.77 -16.43
C LYS A 143 10.94 -1.91 -17.19
N GLU A 144 11.99 -2.47 -16.59
CA GLU A 144 12.78 -3.54 -17.17
C GLU A 144 12.49 -4.89 -16.50
N ASP A 145 12.93 -5.97 -17.15
CA ASP A 145 12.83 -7.31 -16.60
C ASP A 145 13.75 -7.47 -15.38
N GLU A 146 13.21 -8.05 -14.32
CA GLU A 146 13.89 -8.23 -13.05
C GLU A 146 13.79 -9.70 -12.61
N ALA A 147 14.84 -10.21 -11.99
CA ALA A 147 14.87 -11.52 -11.36
C ALA A 147 14.88 -11.38 -9.84
N TYR A 148 14.06 -12.17 -9.16
CA TYR A 148 13.98 -12.21 -7.71
C TYR A 148 13.93 -13.63 -7.18
N LEU A 149 14.80 -13.91 -6.21
CA LEU A 149 14.83 -15.16 -5.48
C LEU A 149 14.56 -14.90 -4.00
N TYR A 150 13.71 -15.70 -3.40
CA TYR A 150 13.53 -15.81 -1.95
C TYR A 150 13.53 -17.27 -1.57
N LEU A 151 14.43 -17.64 -0.68
CA LEU A 151 14.54 -18.98 -0.13
C LEU A 151 14.36 -18.87 1.37
N SER A 152 13.44 -19.66 1.90
CA SER A 152 13.28 -19.82 3.34
C SER A 152 13.51 -21.28 3.69
N SER A 153 14.14 -21.53 4.83
CA SER A 153 14.13 -22.85 5.44
C SER A 153 12.72 -23.18 5.92
N PRO A 154 12.37 -24.48 6.05
CA PRO A 154 11.26 -24.86 6.93
C PRO A 154 11.58 -24.44 8.37
N VAL A 155 10.56 -24.41 9.22
CA VAL A 155 10.75 -24.19 10.66
C VAL A 155 11.41 -25.44 11.24
N LEU A 156 12.67 -25.30 11.66
CA LEU A 156 13.47 -26.35 12.27
C LEU A 156 13.24 -26.35 13.78
N ASN A 157 12.98 -27.52 14.37
CA ASN A 157 12.95 -27.68 15.83
C ASN A 157 14.36 -27.99 16.30
N LEU A 158 15.11 -26.99 16.80
CA LEU A 158 16.46 -27.20 17.30
C LEU A 158 16.43 -27.86 18.69
N PHE A 159 15.51 -27.39 19.55
CA PHE A 159 15.25 -27.94 20.88
C PHE A 159 13.73 -27.99 21.12
N PRO A 160 13.22 -28.74 22.12
CA PRO A 160 11.77 -28.88 22.37
C PRO A 160 10.99 -27.57 22.51
N LYS A 161 11.69 -26.49 22.87
CA LYS A 161 11.16 -25.16 23.14
C LYS A 161 11.72 -24.05 22.23
N LEU A 162 12.62 -24.41 21.30
CA LEU A 162 13.25 -23.47 20.39
C LEU A 162 13.04 -23.92 18.95
N LYS A 163 12.30 -23.12 18.18
CA LYS A 163 12.21 -23.31 16.74
C LYS A 163 12.93 -22.20 16.01
N PHE A 164 13.44 -22.52 14.83
CA PHE A 164 14.28 -21.63 14.05
C PHE A 164 13.82 -21.63 12.59
N ARG A 165 13.89 -20.49 11.93
CA ARG A 165 13.77 -20.35 10.49
C ARG A 165 14.83 -19.38 10.00
N SER A 166 15.49 -19.70 8.91
CA SER A 166 16.31 -18.73 8.18
C SER A 166 15.70 -18.43 6.82
N PHE A 167 16.03 -17.26 6.30
CA PHE A 167 15.67 -16.90 4.94
C PHE A 167 16.74 -16.04 4.29
N ILE A 168 16.74 -16.06 2.97
CA ILE A 168 17.56 -15.21 2.12
C ILE A 168 16.73 -14.77 0.91
N SER A 169 16.94 -13.54 0.47
CA SER A 169 16.46 -13.05 -0.81
C SER A 169 17.57 -12.36 -1.58
N ALA A 170 17.50 -12.47 -2.89
CA ALA A 170 18.31 -11.70 -3.80
C ALA A 170 17.43 -11.14 -4.91
N GLN A 171 17.72 -9.91 -5.32
CA GLN A 171 17.14 -9.26 -6.48
C GLN A 171 18.28 -8.79 -7.36
N LYS A 172 18.12 -9.01 -8.67
CA LYS A 172 19.02 -8.50 -9.69
C LYS A 172 18.20 -7.93 -10.83
N GLU A 173 18.48 -6.68 -11.18
CA GLU A 173 18.01 -6.09 -12.43
C GLU A 173 18.82 -6.71 -13.58
N THR A 174 18.15 -7.10 -14.69
CA THR A 174 18.81 -7.90 -15.73
C THR A 174 19.87 -7.13 -16.53
N LYS A 175 19.78 -5.80 -16.59
CA LYS A 175 20.68 -4.96 -17.41
C LYS A 175 21.60 -4.01 -16.64
N THR A 176 21.41 -3.87 -15.34
CA THR A 176 22.22 -3.01 -14.46
C THR A 176 22.92 -3.86 -13.41
N ASP A 177 24.07 -3.41 -12.89
CA ASP A 177 24.74 -4.08 -11.78
C ASP A 177 24.08 -3.76 -10.42
N THR A 178 22.75 -3.62 -10.43
CA THR A 178 21.96 -3.35 -9.23
C THR A 178 21.67 -4.67 -8.54
N THR A 179 22.42 -4.95 -7.47
CA THR A 179 22.21 -6.12 -6.62
C THR A 179 21.60 -5.68 -5.29
N ALA A 180 20.56 -6.40 -4.86
CA ALA A 180 20.03 -6.27 -3.51
C ALA A 180 19.89 -7.65 -2.88
N ALA A 181 20.51 -7.83 -1.73
CA ALA A 181 20.50 -9.07 -0.97
C ALA A 181 19.96 -8.80 0.43
N ALA A 182 19.17 -9.74 0.92
CA ALA A 182 18.64 -9.69 2.26
C ALA A 182 18.63 -11.08 2.87
N GLY A 183 18.70 -11.17 4.18
CA GLY A 183 18.54 -12.43 4.85
C GLY A 183 18.28 -12.23 6.33
N GLY A 184 17.89 -13.29 7.00
CA GLY A 184 17.59 -13.20 8.40
C GLY A 184 17.32 -14.53 9.04
N ILE A 185 17.17 -14.47 10.35
CA ILE A 185 16.84 -15.58 11.20
C ILE A 185 15.65 -15.19 12.07
N GLU A 186 14.74 -16.14 12.28
CA GLU A 186 13.62 -16.05 13.18
C GLU A 186 13.69 -17.18 14.20
N LEU A 187 13.62 -16.81 15.47
CA LEU A 187 13.65 -17.71 16.61
C LEU A 187 12.29 -17.67 17.30
N PHE A 188 11.60 -18.80 17.30
CA PHE A 188 10.35 -19.00 18.02
C PHE A 188 10.67 -19.63 19.37
N LEU A 189 10.58 -18.79 20.40
CA LEU A 189 10.83 -19.11 21.80
C LEU A 189 9.50 -19.49 22.49
N PRO A 190 9.53 -20.01 23.74
CA PRO A 190 8.33 -20.28 24.53
C PRO A 190 7.41 -19.06 24.69
N ASP A 191 6.17 -19.33 25.10
CA ASP A 191 5.18 -18.30 25.44
C ASP A 191 4.82 -17.36 24.28
N LYS A 192 4.91 -17.88 23.05
CA LYS A 192 4.67 -17.13 21.80
C LYS A 192 5.63 -15.95 21.64
N THR A 193 6.84 -16.09 22.17
CA THR A 193 7.93 -15.13 21.95
C THR A 193 8.59 -15.41 20.61
N ASN A 194 8.83 -14.36 19.84
CA ASN A 194 9.51 -14.39 18.55
C ASN A 194 10.64 -13.36 18.56
N LEU A 195 11.82 -13.76 18.08
CA LEU A 195 12.94 -12.87 17.84
C LEU A 195 13.36 -13.03 16.38
N ALA A 196 13.32 -11.95 15.60
CA ALA A 196 13.83 -11.90 14.25
C ALA A 196 15.01 -10.93 14.17
N ILE A 197 16.06 -11.35 13.46
CA ILE A 197 17.20 -10.53 13.11
C ILE A 197 17.35 -10.60 11.60
N GLU A 198 17.39 -9.45 10.95
CA GLU A 198 17.41 -9.34 9.50
C GLU A 198 18.54 -8.41 9.08
N GLY A 199 19.22 -8.74 7.99
CA GLY A 199 20.25 -7.92 7.36
C GLY A 199 19.89 -7.66 5.91
N PHE A 200 20.29 -6.50 5.40
CA PHE A 200 20.15 -6.18 3.99
C PHE A 200 21.31 -5.35 3.48
N TYR A 201 21.67 -5.64 2.25
CA TYR A 201 22.71 -4.97 1.50
C TYR A 201 22.19 -4.66 0.11
N THR A 202 22.52 -3.48 -0.40
CA THR A 202 22.35 -3.19 -1.82
C THR A 202 23.51 -2.38 -2.34
N ARG A 203 23.85 -2.64 -3.59
CA ARG A 203 24.66 -1.78 -4.44
C ARG A 203 23.81 -1.41 -5.65
N ALA A 204 23.75 -0.13 -5.93
CA ALA A 204 23.02 0.41 -7.06
C ALA A 204 23.82 1.53 -7.70
N VAL A 205 23.43 1.87 -8.93
CA VAL A 205 23.87 3.09 -9.58
C VAL A 205 22.69 4.05 -9.55
N LEU A 206 22.84 5.17 -8.85
CA LEU A 206 21.82 6.21 -8.80
C LEU A 206 21.88 7.03 -10.08
N PRO A 207 20.73 7.29 -10.72
CA PRO A 207 20.71 8.08 -11.95
C PRO A 207 21.18 9.52 -11.70
N PRO A 208 21.64 10.21 -12.75
CA PRO A 208 22.05 11.60 -12.63
C PRO A 208 20.85 12.47 -12.23
N VAL A 209 21.06 13.38 -11.28
CA VAL A 209 20.05 14.36 -10.88
C VAL A 209 20.18 15.56 -11.83
N LYS A 210 19.23 15.67 -12.77
CA LYS A 210 19.16 16.82 -13.68
C LYS A 210 18.71 18.05 -12.89
N ARG A 211 19.27 19.23 -13.23
CA ARG A 211 18.89 20.52 -12.64
C ARG A 211 17.37 20.70 -12.70
N SER A 212 16.75 21.04 -11.58
CA SER A 212 15.58 21.91 -11.64
C SER A 212 16.06 23.34 -11.88
N SER A 213 15.22 24.20 -12.47
CA SER A 213 15.58 25.58 -12.81
C SER A 213 15.74 26.51 -11.60
N TRP A 214 15.81 25.98 -10.38
CA TRP A 214 15.81 26.74 -9.13
C TRP A 214 17.19 26.76 -8.47
N PHE A 215 17.62 27.94 -8.02
CA PHE A 215 18.94 28.20 -7.42
C PHE A 215 19.18 27.52 -6.05
N SER A 216 18.16 26.88 -5.48
CA SER A 216 18.20 26.24 -4.15
C SER A 216 18.44 24.73 -4.19
N ASP A 217 18.41 24.10 -5.37
CA ASP A 217 18.56 22.65 -5.46
C ASP A 217 20.03 22.24 -5.44
N PRO A 218 20.36 21.07 -4.86
CA PRO A 218 21.73 20.56 -4.84
C PRO A 218 22.31 20.54 -6.26
N PRO A 219 23.62 20.78 -6.41
CA PRO A 219 24.26 20.81 -7.72
C PRO A 219 23.95 19.51 -8.48
N PRO A 220 23.80 19.56 -9.81
CA PRO A 220 23.47 18.38 -10.60
C PRO A 220 24.48 17.28 -10.30
N LEU A 221 23.99 16.16 -9.80
CA LEU A 221 24.83 15.03 -9.44
C LEU A 221 24.98 14.14 -10.68
N PRO A 222 26.21 13.74 -11.04
CA PRO A 222 26.40 12.72 -12.05
C PRO A 222 25.79 11.39 -11.58
N GLU A 223 25.70 10.46 -12.52
CA GLU A 223 25.46 9.06 -12.21
C GLU A 223 26.49 8.58 -11.18
N ARG A 224 26.03 7.86 -10.14
CA ARG A 224 26.87 7.58 -8.98
C ARG A 224 26.64 6.23 -8.35
N GLU A 225 27.73 5.62 -7.90
CA GLU A 225 27.65 4.43 -7.08
C GLU A 225 27.04 4.73 -5.71
N PHE A 226 26.18 3.83 -5.29
CA PHE A 226 25.47 3.87 -4.02
C PHE A 226 25.57 2.51 -3.35
N GLN A 227 25.89 2.55 -2.05
CA GLN A 227 25.89 1.38 -1.20
C GLN A 227 24.98 1.64 -0.01
N LEU A 228 24.29 0.59 0.43
CA LEU A 228 23.51 0.67 1.66
C LEU A 228 23.55 -0.65 2.41
N TYR A 229 23.85 -0.54 3.71
CA TYR A 229 23.84 -1.62 4.68
C TYR A 229 22.75 -1.37 5.72
N SER A 230 21.96 -2.39 6.06
CA SER A 230 20.95 -2.25 7.10
C SER A 230 20.80 -3.51 7.94
N ALA A 231 20.36 -3.32 9.17
CA ALA A 231 20.00 -4.36 10.11
C ALA A 231 18.65 -4.05 10.73
N GLY A 232 17.82 -5.07 10.90
CA GLY A 232 16.54 -5.00 11.57
C GLY A 232 16.48 -6.00 12.72
N LEU A 233 15.82 -5.61 13.80
CA LEU A 233 15.53 -6.46 14.95
C LEU A 233 14.04 -6.37 15.27
N LEU A 234 13.40 -7.53 15.39
CA LEU A 234 12.04 -7.65 15.92
C LEU A 234 12.06 -8.59 17.11
N PHE A 235 11.69 -8.08 18.28
CA PHE A 235 11.30 -8.90 19.42
C PHE A 235 9.79 -8.77 19.62
N SER A 236 9.08 -9.88 19.77
CA SER A 236 7.64 -9.85 19.99
C SER A 236 7.21 -10.96 20.94
N ASN A 237 6.45 -10.61 21.96
CA ASN A 237 5.71 -11.55 22.78
C ASN A 237 4.27 -11.00 22.99
N PRO A 238 3.36 -11.76 23.63
CA PRO A 238 1.98 -11.31 23.83
C PRO A 238 1.78 -10.00 24.61
N LEU A 239 2.78 -9.56 25.38
CA LEU A 239 2.75 -8.39 26.26
C LEU A 239 3.58 -7.21 25.72
N ILE A 240 4.67 -7.47 25.02
CA ILE A 240 5.68 -6.50 24.61
C ILE A 240 6.14 -6.84 23.20
N SER A 241 6.16 -5.84 22.33
CA SER A 241 6.80 -5.93 21.02
C SER A 241 7.78 -4.77 20.87
N VAL A 242 8.99 -5.05 20.42
CA VAL A 242 10.03 -4.06 20.11
C VAL A 242 10.48 -4.31 18.68
N SER A 243 10.56 -3.26 17.87
CA SER A 243 11.13 -3.32 16.53
C SER A 243 12.13 -2.20 16.36
N SER A 244 13.26 -2.45 15.72
CA SER A 244 14.23 -1.42 15.39
C SER A 244 14.89 -1.75 14.05
N ASP A 245 15.07 -0.73 13.24
CA ASP A 245 15.79 -0.76 11.99
C ASP A 245 16.93 0.26 12.05
N PHE A 246 18.08 -0.15 11.56
CA PHE A 246 19.27 0.69 11.41
C PHE A 246 19.74 0.58 9.97
N ALA A 247 20.09 1.70 9.34
CA ALA A 247 20.63 1.70 8.00
C ALA A 247 21.75 2.74 7.85
N VAL A 248 22.74 2.41 7.03
CA VAL A 248 23.83 3.31 6.63
C VAL A 248 23.84 3.35 5.11
N SER A 249 23.65 4.54 4.55
CA SER A 249 23.76 4.80 3.12
C SER A 249 25.07 5.52 2.84
N ASP A 250 25.79 5.13 1.79
CA ASP A 250 27.02 5.78 1.34
C ASP A 250 26.97 6.06 -0.17
N THR A 251 27.41 7.25 -0.55
CA THR A 251 27.62 7.64 -1.94
C THR A 251 28.93 8.41 -2.06
N PHE A 252 29.62 8.25 -3.19
CA PHE A 252 30.91 8.90 -3.40
C PHE A 252 30.83 10.44 -3.27
N SER A 253 29.67 11.04 -3.57
CA SER A 253 29.49 12.49 -3.59
C SER A 253 29.09 13.08 -2.24
N TRP A 254 28.33 12.36 -1.40
CA TRP A 254 27.77 12.88 -0.14
C TRP A 254 28.38 12.24 1.12
N GLY A 255 29.12 11.14 0.95
CA GLY A 255 29.64 10.33 2.04
C GLY A 255 28.57 9.45 2.67
N ALA A 256 28.89 8.92 3.86
CA ALA A 256 28.03 8.03 4.61
C ALA A 256 27.14 8.79 5.62
N ASP A 257 25.90 8.33 5.77
CA ASP A 257 24.98 8.80 6.81
C ASP A 257 24.02 7.68 7.27
N ILE A 258 23.28 7.94 8.34
CA ILE A 258 22.58 6.93 9.13
C ILE A 258 21.07 7.21 9.20
N TYR A 259 20.29 6.14 9.17
CA TYR A 259 18.89 6.10 9.58
C TYR A 259 18.69 5.13 10.74
N CYS A 260 17.83 5.50 11.67
CA CYS A 260 17.44 4.63 12.78
C CYS A 260 15.93 4.76 13.05
N ASN A 261 15.29 3.65 13.40
CA ASN A 261 13.97 3.65 14.01
C ASN A 261 13.92 2.77 15.26
N LEU A 262 12.94 3.06 16.10
CA LEU A 262 12.57 2.25 17.25
C LEU A 262 11.05 2.32 17.43
N GLY A 263 10.41 1.17 17.52
CA GLY A 263 9.01 1.01 17.90
C GLY A 263 8.90 0.11 19.11
N ILE A 264 8.03 0.46 20.05
CA ILE A 264 7.73 -0.33 21.25
C ILE A 264 6.23 -0.37 21.42
N THR A 265 5.69 -1.55 21.71
CA THR A 265 4.28 -1.75 22.03
C THR A 265 4.13 -2.59 23.28
N LEU A 266 3.34 -2.09 24.22
CA LEU A 266 2.95 -2.75 25.45
C LEU A 266 1.46 -3.10 25.37
N THR A 267 1.13 -4.38 25.46
CA THR A 267 -0.24 -4.91 25.41
C THR A 267 -0.63 -5.49 26.77
N LEU A 268 -1.37 -4.71 27.56
CA LEU A 268 -1.98 -5.12 28.82
C LEU A 268 -3.49 -5.17 28.62
N ARG A 269 -4.01 -6.28 28.09
CA ARG A 269 -5.44 -6.39 27.74
C ARG A 269 -6.33 -5.87 28.88
N PRO A 270 -7.29 -4.97 28.58
CA PRO A 270 -7.73 -4.53 27.24
C PRO A 270 -6.93 -3.37 26.62
N LEU A 271 -5.95 -2.80 27.32
CA LEU A 271 -5.15 -1.66 26.89
C LEU A 271 -3.95 -2.07 26.02
N SER A 272 -3.61 -1.23 25.05
CA SER A 272 -2.38 -1.31 24.27
C SER A 272 -1.79 0.10 24.16
N ILE A 273 -0.51 0.25 24.46
CA ILE A 273 0.22 1.51 24.29
C ILE A 273 1.35 1.24 23.31
N SER A 274 1.50 2.08 22.30
CA SER A 274 2.53 1.96 21.28
C SER A 274 3.24 3.29 21.14
N LEU A 275 4.56 3.25 21.11
CA LEU A 275 5.44 4.40 20.89
C LEU A 275 6.36 4.06 19.73
N ALA A 276 6.69 5.04 18.91
CA ALA A 276 7.82 4.90 18.00
C ALA A 276 8.48 6.23 17.73
N ALA A 277 9.73 6.14 17.30
CA ALA A 277 10.46 7.25 16.73
C ALA A 277 11.33 6.75 15.59
N ASP A 278 11.57 7.62 14.62
CA ASP A 278 12.55 7.40 13.58
C ASP A 278 13.24 8.70 13.19
N GLY A 279 14.49 8.57 12.74
CA GLY A 279 15.37 9.67 12.44
C GLY A 279 16.33 9.32 11.30
N ALA A 280 16.56 10.26 10.40
CA ALA A 280 17.62 10.18 9.39
C ALA A 280 18.57 11.37 9.53
N GLY A 281 19.86 11.15 9.28
CA GLY A 281 20.81 12.24 9.11
C GLY A 281 20.54 13.04 7.83
N LYS A 282 21.13 14.24 7.74
CA LYS A 282 20.89 15.21 6.66
C LYS A 282 21.32 14.72 5.28
N ARG A 283 22.23 13.75 5.21
CA ARG A 283 22.85 13.22 3.99
C ARG A 283 22.42 11.78 3.71
N PHE A 284 21.46 11.25 4.46
CA PHE A 284 20.96 9.91 4.25
C PHE A 284 20.19 9.82 2.94
N ILE A 285 20.64 8.96 2.03
CA ILE A 285 20.05 8.78 0.71
C ILE A 285 19.33 7.42 0.66
N TYR A 286 18.09 7.41 0.15
CA TYR A 286 17.36 6.18 -0.11
C TYR A 286 17.86 5.47 -1.36
N ARG A 287 17.55 4.17 -1.50
CA ARG A 287 17.96 3.36 -2.67
C ARG A 287 17.51 3.95 -4.02
N ASP A 288 16.42 4.72 -4.04
CA ASP A 288 15.92 5.40 -5.24
C ASP A 288 16.59 6.75 -5.51
N GLY A 289 17.57 7.14 -4.71
CA GLY A 289 18.29 8.40 -4.83
C GLY A 289 17.49 9.61 -4.32
N ALA A 290 16.32 9.39 -3.72
CA ALA A 290 15.57 10.44 -3.07
C ALA A 290 16.33 10.93 -1.84
N ASP A 291 16.66 12.22 -1.87
CA ASP A 291 17.10 12.95 -0.70
C ASP A 291 15.87 13.35 0.10
N HIS A 292 15.48 12.47 1.01
CA HIS A 292 14.58 12.84 2.10
C HIS A 292 15.40 13.11 3.38
N GLY A 293 16.72 13.29 3.25
CA GLY A 293 17.63 13.57 4.34
C GLY A 293 17.11 14.76 5.13
N GLU A 294 17.09 14.60 6.44
CA GLU A 294 16.29 15.38 7.40
C GLU A 294 14.85 14.84 7.55
N GLY A 295 14.67 13.98 8.56
CA GLY A 295 13.37 13.84 9.21
C GLY A 295 13.50 13.26 10.62
N PHE A 296 12.93 13.92 11.63
CA PHE A 296 12.58 13.25 12.88
C PHE A 296 11.09 13.02 12.90
N ARG A 297 10.66 11.80 13.24
CA ARG A 297 9.26 11.48 13.47
C ARG A 297 9.14 10.79 14.81
N ALA A 298 8.11 11.16 15.56
CA ALA A 298 7.70 10.46 16.76
C ALA A 298 6.20 10.16 16.66
N ALA A 299 5.78 9.02 17.20
CA ALA A 299 4.39 8.64 17.23
C ALA A 299 4.05 7.98 18.55
N ALA A 300 2.84 8.23 19.03
CA ALA A 300 2.28 7.56 20.19
C ALA A 300 0.85 7.14 19.90
N LYS A 301 0.46 5.96 20.36
CA LYS A 301 -0.88 5.44 20.21
C LYS A 301 -1.31 4.71 21.46
N ILE A 302 -2.56 4.91 21.83
CA ILE A 302 -3.25 4.20 22.89
C ILE A 302 -4.48 3.53 22.27
N GLU A 303 -4.63 2.23 22.46
CA GLU A 303 -5.81 1.47 22.06
C GLU A 303 -6.46 0.79 23.25
N TRP A 304 -7.79 0.84 23.32
CA TRP A 304 -8.57 0.05 24.26
C TRP A 304 -9.46 -0.91 23.48
N LYS A 305 -9.14 -2.21 23.58
CA LYS A 305 -9.79 -3.33 22.89
C LYS A 305 -10.87 -3.92 23.80
N GLY A 306 -12.11 -3.47 23.61
CA GLY A 306 -13.24 -3.92 24.41
C GLY A 306 -13.90 -5.21 23.89
N LYS A 307 -15.04 -5.56 24.49
CA LYS A 307 -15.81 -6.76 24.10
C LYS A 307 -16.44 -6.57 22.71
N ARG A 308 -16.71 -7.68 22.01
CA ARG A 308 -17.46 -7.70 20.73
C ARG A 308 -16.88 -6.76 19.66
N SER A 309 -15.55 -6.75 19.54
CA SER A 309 -14.81 -5.94 18.55
C SER A 309 -14.94 -4.42 18.71
N SER A 310 -15.32 -3.91 19.89
CA SER A 310 -15.21 -2.47 20.16
C SER A 310 -13.74 -2.08 20.28
N LEU A 311 -13.41 -0.91 19.74
CA LEU A 311 -12.05 -0.41 19.72
C LEU A 311 -12.08 1.10 19.92
N PHE A 312 -11.49 1.58 20.99
CA PHE A 312 -11.08 2.97 21.10
C PHE A 312 -9.61 3.07 20.69
N ARG A 313 -9.26 4.10 19.93
CA ARG A 313 -7.89 4.44 19.55
C ARG A 313 -7.73 5.94 19.63
N PHE A 314 -6.62 6.34 20.25
CA PHE A 314 -6.09 7.68 20.20
C PHE A 314 -4.65 7.56 19.69
N GLY A 315 -4.30 8.33 18.65
CA GLY A 315 -2.97 8.34 18.08
C GLY A 315 -2.51 9.77 17.86
N THR A 316 -1.20 9.97 17.95
CA THR A 316 -0.55 11.21 17.56
C THR A 316 0.76 10.91 16.85
N VAL A 317 1.09 11.73 15.86
CA VAL A 317 2.33 11.70 15.10
C VAL A 317 2.87 13.11 15.02
N LEU A 318 4.14 13.27 15.37
CA LEU A 318 4.89 14.50 15.31
C LEU A 318 6.01 14.32 14.30
N ARG A 319 6.30 15.36 13.51
CA ARG A 319 7.42 15.37 12.57
C ARG A 319 8.15 16.70 12.62
N GLY A 320 9.46 16.64 12.46
CA GLY A 320 10.34 17.79 12.24
C GLY A 320 11.30 17.51 11.09
N PRO A 321 11.93 18.56 10.55
CA PRO A 321 12.94 18.41 9.51
C PRO A 321 14.11 17.59 10.06
N GLU A 322 14.66 17.85 11.25
CA GLU A 322 15.77 17.04 11.77
C GLU A 322 15.65 16.73 13.26
N PHE A 323 16.41 15.76 13.74
CA PHE A 323 16.50 15.47 15.16
C PHE A 323 17.06 16.70 15.90
N GLY A 324 16.30 17.22 16.86
CA GLY A 324 16.64 18.43 17.61
C GLY A 324 16.12 19.74 17.02
N SER A 325 15.55 19.72 15.81
CA SER A 325 14.85 20.89 15.25
C SER A 325 13.43 21.05 15.80
N ALA A 326 12.84 22.22 15.58
CA ALA A 326 11.42 22.44 15.83
C ALA A 326 10.60 21.46 14.98
N LEU A 327 9.68 20.74 15.63
CA LEU A 327 8.64 20.00 14.92
C LEU A 327 7.91 20.98 14.00
N ASN A 328 7.59 20.58 12.78
CA ASN A 328 6.87 21.43 11.82
C ASN A 328 5.54 20.79 11.39
N ARG A 329 5.25 19.56 11.84
CA ARG A 329 4.00 18.87 11.51
C ARG A 329 3.51 18.02 12.67
N SER A 330 2.20 18.05 12.89
CA SER A 330 1.52 17.18 13.84
C SER A 330 0.24 16.61 13.24
N SER A 331 -0.14 15.42 13.68
CA SER A 331 -1.37 14.71 13.32
C SER A 331 -1.87 14.01 14.56
N THR A 332 -3.14 14.17 14.89
CA THR A 332 -3.76 13.52 16.04
C THR A 332 -5.08 12.92 15.62
N ASP A 333 -5.24 11.61 15.81
CA ASP A 333 -6.42 10.85 15.44
C ASP A 333 -7.14 10.30 16.67
N PHE A 334 -8.47 10.46 16.65
CA PHE A 334 -9.40 9.78 17.55
C PHE A 334 -10.25 8.85 16.71
N TYR A 335 -10.37 7.60 17.15
CA TYR A 335 -11.20 6.61 16.49
C TYR A 335 -11.93 5.77 17.52
N TYR A 336 -13.24 5.60 17.34
CA TYR A 336 -14.02 4.68 18.12
C TYR A 336 -14.88 3.79 17.23
N ARG A 337 -14.76 2.47 17.41
CA ARG A 337 -15.62 1.45 16.81
C ARG A 337 -16.57 0.92 17.87
N PHE A 338 -17.87 1.01 17.58
CA PHE A 338 -18.92 0.51 18.45
C PHE A 338 -18.99 -1.03 18.36
N PRO A 339 -19.24 -1.73 19.49
CA PRO A 339 -19.29 -3.19 19.55
C PRO A 339 -20.34 -3.75 18.59
N SER A 340 -20.02 -4.84 17.90
CA SER A 340 -21.00 -5.56 17.06
C SER A 340 -22.20 -5.97 17.91
N ALA A 341 -23.40 -5.58 17.48
CA ALA A 341 -24.64 -6.00 18.15
C ALA A 341 -24.69 -7.52 18.23
N GLY A 342 -25.08 -8.05 19.40
CA GLY A 342 -25.49 -9.45 19.50
C GLY A 342 -26.81 -9.66 18.75
N ALA A 343 -27.13 -10.90 18.37
CA ALA A 343 -28.30 -11.28 17.58
C ALA A 343 -29.68 -10.81 18.12
N LYS A 344 -29.73 -10.18 19.30
CA LYS A 344 -30.94 -9.75 19.99
C LYS A 344 -31.23 -8.24 19.98
N ASN A 345 -30.33 -7.38 19.49
CA ASN A 345 -30.60 -5.92 19.45
C ASN A 345 -31.24 -5.51 18.11
N THR A 346 -32.52 -5.15 18.20
CA THR A 346 -33.49 -4.87 17.13
C THR A 346 -33.50 -3.42 16.61
N PHE A 347 -32.55 -2.57 17.02
CA PHE A 347 -32.55 -1.18 16.57
C PHE A 347 -32.20 -1.10 15.07
N PRO A 348 -33.04 -0.45 14.24
CA PRO A 348 -32.91 -0.48 12.78
C PRO A 348 -31.71 0.31 12.26
N VAL A 349 -31.23 1.28 13.05
CA VAL A 349 -30.05 2.11 12.76
C VAL A 349 -29.02 1.93 13.86
N ARG A 350 -27.77 1.70 13.48
CA ARG A 350 -26.67 1.58 14.41
C ARG A 350 -25.47 2.40 13.97
N LEU A 351 -24.97 3.20 14.90
CA LEU A 351 -23.66 3.81 14.78
C LEU A 351 -22.57 2.73 14.88
N THR A 352 -21.70 2.66 13.88
CA THR A 352 -20.67 1.62 13.74
C THR A 352 -19.29 2.13 14.11
N ARG A 353 -18.96 3.37 13.73
CA ARG A 353 -17.68 3.99 14.02
C ARG A 353 -17.77 5.52 13.92
N ILE A 354 -16.93 6.20 14.68
CA ILE A 354 -16.65 7.64 14.60
C ILE A 354 -15.14 7.82 14.53
N SER A 355 -14.67 8.79 13.77
CA SER A 355 -13.30 9.28 13.91
C SER A 355 -13.18 10.77 13.67
N LEU A 356 -12.16 11.35 14.28
CA LEU A 356 -11.74 12.74 14.14
C LEU A 356 -10.22 12.75 13.93
N SER A 357 -9.75 13.47 12.91
CA SER A 357 -8.33 13.71 12.67
C SER A 357 -8.10 15.22 12.70
N ILE A 358 -7.08 15.63 13.43
CA ILE A 358 -6.59 17.01 13.47
C ILE A 358 -5.17 16.97 12.94
N ASP A 359 -4.90 17.68 11.86
CA ASP A 359 -3.58 17.72 11.23
C ASP A 359 -3.13 19.17 11.11
N ARG A 360 -1.88 19.45 11.46
CA ARG A 360 -1.21 20.74 11.29
C ARG A 360 0.08 20.53 10.50
N ASN A 361 0.24 21.27 9.42
CA ASN A 361 1.43 21.20 8.56
C ASN A 361 2.03 22.60 8.36
N GLY A 362 3.18 22.84 9.00
CA GLY A 362 4.03 24.02 8.87
C GLY A 362 5.33 23.76 8.12
N GLU A 363 5.40 22.72 7.27
CA GLU A 363 6.55 22.49 6.37
C GLU A 363 6.84 23.69 5.45
N ASN A 364 5.81 24.51 5.14
CA ASN A 364 5.99 25.74 4.37
C ASN A 364 6.29 26.92 5.30
N SER A 365 7.48 27.50 5.15
CA SER A 365 7.95 28.64 5.96
C SER A 365 7.10 29.91 5.85
N GLN A 366 6.20 29.99 4.87
CA GLN A 366 5.29 31.13 4.65
C GLN A 366 3.87 30.86 5.16
N LYS A 367 3.46 29.59 5.32
CA LYS A 367 2.08 29.24 5.67
C LYS A 367 1.97 27.94 6.47
N ILE A 368 1.09 27.94 7.46
CA ILE A 368 0.71 26.76 8.20
C ILE A 368 -0.67 26.32 7.72
N THR A 369 -0.80 25.03 7.36
CA THR A 369 -2.09 24.44 6.96
C THR A 369 -2.63 23.62 8.12
N ASP A 370 -3.81 23.98 8.60
CA ASP A 370 -4.55 23.20 9.58
C ASP A 370 -5.69 22.48 8.88
N SER A 371 -5.94 21.22 9.25
CA SER A 371 -7.09 20.48 8.77
C SER A 371 -7.76 19.67 9.85
N LEU A 372 -9.09 19.67 9.82
CA LEU A 372 -9.97 18.90 10.66
C LEU A 372 -10.76 17.95 9.78
N SER A 373 -10.65 16.65 10.00
CA SER A 373 -11.40 15.64 9.25
C SER A 373 -12.26 14.80 10.19
N GLY A 374 -13.55 14.71 9.90
CA GLY A 374 -14.51 13.93 10.65
C GLY A 374 -15.07 12.77 9.82
N TYR A 375 -15.40 11.68 10.47
CA TYR A 375 -16.05 10.53 9.85
C TYR A 375 -17.05 9.90 10.81
N ILE A 376 -18.23 9.54 10.31
CA ILE A 376 -19.29 8.84 11.03
C ILE A 376 -19.85 7.74 10.13
N GLY A 377 -19.94 6.52 10.64
CA GLY A 377 -20.46 5.36 9.91
C GLY A 377 -21.68 4.76 10.57
N PHE A 378 -22.73 4.53 9.80
CA PHE A 378 -23.97 3.90 10.21
C PHE A 378 -24.17 2.58 9.48
N SER A 379 -24.79 1.62 10.15
CA SER A 379 -25.28 0.37 9.57
C SER A 379 -26.76 0.25 9.88
N PHE A 380 -27.52 -0.15 8.88
CA PHE A 380 -28.95 -0.31 8.97
C PHE A 380 -29.31 -1.78 8.77
N ASN A 381 -30.04 -2.34 9.73
CA ASN A 381 -30.48 -3.73 9.75
C ASN A 381 -31.94 -3.85 9.31
N LEU A 382 -32.33 -3.07 8.28
CA LEU A 382 -33.69 -3.06 7.75
C LEU A 382 -34.06 -4.39 7.06
N LEU A 383 -33.08 -5.10 6.50
CA LEU A 383 -33.27 -6.38 5.81
C LEU A 383 -32.30 -7.43 6.37
N LYS A 384 -32.83 -8.47 7.03
CA LYS A 384 -32.05 -9.54 7.70
C LYS A 384 -30.97 -10.22 6.83
N LYS A 385 -31.07 -10.13 5.50
CA LYS A 385 -30.16 -10.76 4.52
C LYS A 385 -29.33 -9.78 3.69
N ALA A 386 -29.48 -8.47 3.89
CA ALA A 386 -28.82 -7.46 3.07
C ALA A 386 -28.41 -6.25 3.94
N PRO A 387 -27.21 -6.28 4.55
CA PRO A 387 -26.76 -5.17 5.37
C PRO A 387 -26.61 -3.92 4.51
N PHE A 388 -27.12 -2.82 5.04
CA PHE A 388 -27.06 -1.50 4.44
C PHE A 388 -26.07 -0.66 5.26
N GLY A 389 -25.20 0.09 4.59
CA GLY A 389 -24.23 0.97 5.22
C GLY A 389 -24.30 2.38 4.66
N LEU A 390 -24.24 3.37 5.55
CA LEU A 390 -24.11 4.79 5.23
C LEU A 390 -22.87 5.33 5.92
N ASN A 391 -22.00 5.98 5.19
CA ASN A 391 -20.78 6.56 5.71
C ASN A 391 -20.76 8.04 5.34
N ILE A 392 -20.65 8.92 6.34
CA ILE A 392 -20.53 10.36 6.15
C ILE A 392 -19.14 10.76 6.59
N SER A 393 -18.45 11.53 5.77
CA SER A 393 -17.15 12.09 6.10
C SER A 393 -17.06 13.52 5.63
N GLY A 394 -16.31 14.33 6.34
CA GLY A 394 -16.03 15.69 5.93
C GLY A 394 -14.65 16.13 6.37
N SER A 395 -14.11 17.12 5.69
CA SER A 395 -12.85 17.75 6.04
C SER A 395 -12.94 19.24 5.83
N ILE A 396 -12.38 20.01 6.75
CA ILE A 396 -12.21 21.46 6.63
C ILE A 396 -10.71 21.74 6.71
N LYS A 397 -10.23 22.62 5.84
CA LYS A 397 -8.84 23.08 5.81
C LYS A 397 -8.80 24.59 5.89
N GLY A 398 -7.87 25.09 6.68
CA GLY A 398 -7.54 26.51 6.71
C GLY A 398 -6.04 26.72 6.73
N ILE A 399 -5.67 27.97 6.51
CA ILE A 399 -4.30 28.43 6.36
C ILE A 399 -4.10 29.61 7.32
N THR A 400 -2.97 29.61 8.01
CA THR A 400 -2.51 30.71 8.84
C THR A 400 -1.15 31.18 8.35
N ALA A 401 -0.87 32.49 8.42
CA ALA A 401 0.45 33.03 8.09
C ALA A 401 1.49 32.47 9.08
N ALA A 402 2.64 32.04 8.57
CA ALA A 402 3.67 31.40 9.39
C ALA A 402 4.56 32.40 10.15
N GLU A 403 4.10 33.63 10.42
CA GLU A 403 4.87 34.72 11.04
C GLU A 403 5.61 34.21 12.30
N SER A 404 6.89 33.83 12.15
CA SER A 404 7.81 33.33 13.19
C SER A 404 7.47 32.00 13.92
N TYR A 405 6.42 31.26 13.57
CA TYR A 405 6.06 30.01 14.26
C TYR A 405 6.59 28.76 13.54
N LEU A 406 7.79 28.30 13.93
CA LEU A 406 8.35 27.03 13.44
C LEU A 406 7.81 25.79 14.16
N SER A 407 7.14 25.95 15.32
CA SER A 407 6.59 24.86 16.13
C SER A 407 5.08 24.67 15.89
N PRO A 408 4.53 23.42 15.85
CA PRO A 408 3.09 23.17 15.76
C PRO A 408 2.34 23.62 17.01
N TYR A 409 3.05 23.94 18.10
CA TYR A 409 2.48 24.40 19.35
C TYR A 409 3.29 25.58 19.94
N PRO A 410 2.63 26.59 20.55
CA PRO A 410 1.17 26.76 20.67
C PRO A 410 0.50 27.23 19.36
N VAL A 411 -0.82 27.08 19.26
CA VAL A 411 -1.59 27.59 18.11
C VAL A 411 -1.53 29.12 18.13
N PRO A 412 -1.03 29.79 17.07
CA PRO A 412 -0.92 31.24 17.03
C PRO A 412 -2.30 31.88 16.95
N GLU A 413 -2.43 33.08 17.53
CA GLU A 413 -3.66 33.89 17.53
C GLU A 413 -3.97 34.54 16.16
N SER A 414 -3.17 34.24 15.13
CA SER A 414 -3.30 34.79 13.78
C SER A 414 -4.58 34.30 13.09
N PRO A 415 -5.25 35.13 12.26
CA PRO A 415 -6.53 34.78 11.65
C PRO A 415 -6.42 33.48 10.84
N TRP A 416 -7.23 32.50 11.22
CA TRP A 416 -7.40 31.26 10.46
C TRP A 416 -8.20 31.56 9.19
N ILE A 417 -7.56 31.47 8.03
CA ILE A 417 -8.19 31.76 6.73
C ILE A 417 -8.71 30.45 6.16
N PHE A 418 -10.01 30.41 5.84
CA PHE A 418 -10.61 29.26 5.18
C PHE A 418 -9.89 28.94 3.86
N SER A 419 -9.55 27.67 3.63
CA SER A 419 -8.91 27.20 2.40
C SER A 419 -9.82 26.30 1.59
N SER A 420 -10.41 25.28 2.21
CA SER A 420 -11.36 24.38 1.55
C SER A 420 -12.20 23.59 2.54
N ALA A 421 -13.37 23.15 2.10
CA ALA A 421 -14.18 22.17 2.78
C ALA A 421 -14.61 21.08 1.79
N ALA A 422 -14.75 19.85 2.29
CA ALA A 422 -15.33 18.76 1.53
C ALA A 422 -16.24 17.94 2.43
N ILE A 423 -17.35 17.45 1.87
CA ILE A 423 -18.24 16.47 2.49
C ILE A 423 -18.50 15.35 1.50
N ASN A 424 -18.48 14.11 2.00
CA ASN A 424 -18.73 12.91 1.20
C ASN A 424 -19.70 12.00 1.93
N CYS A 425 -20.65 11.47 1.17
CA CYS A 425 -21.62 10.49 1.59
C CYS A 425 -21.43 9.22 0.75
N ASP A 426 -21.11 8.12 1.41
CA ASP A 426 -20.82 6.81 0.84
C ASP A 426 -21.97 5.85 1.21
N PHE A 427 -22.71 5.39 0.22
CA PHE A 427 -23.75 4.38 0.32
C PHE A 427 -23.20 3.01 -0.09
N ILE A 428 -23.45 1.98 0.72
CA ILE A 428 -23.03 0.61 0.41
C ILE A 428 -24.19 -0.37 0.68
N TRP A 429 -24.55 -1.12 -0.35
CA TRP A 429 -25.51 -2.21 -0.28
C TRP A 429 -24.92 -3.44 -0.99
N SER A 430 -24.96 -4.60 -0.34
CA SER A 430 -24.32 -5.81 -0.91
C SER A 430 -25.13 -7.08 -0.59
N PRO A 431 -26.27 -7.29 -1.26
CA PRO A 431 -27.07 -8.49 -1.08
C PRO A 431 -26.48 -9.68 -1.86
N LEU A 432 -26.12 -10.76 -1.17
CA LEU A 432 -25.72 -12.05 -1.77
C LEU A 432 -24.68 -11.91 -2.91
N ASN A 433 -25.18 -11.93 -4.15
CA ASN A 433 -24.41 -11.90 -5.39
C ASN A 433 -24.24 -10.49 -5.98
N TYR A 434 -24.91 -9.47 -5.47
CA TYR A 434 -24.84 -8.10 -6.00
C TYR A 434 -24.12 -7.16 -5.03
N GLN A 435 -23.46 -6.15 -5.58
CA GLN A 435 -22.89 -5.04 -4.83
C GLN A 435 -23.24 -3.75 -5.53
N LEU A 436 -23.92 -2.86 -4.80
CA LEU A 436 -24.19 -1.48 -5.18
C LEU A 436 -23.44 -0.58 -4.22
N ARG A 437 -22.66 0.35 -4.76
CA ARG A 437 -22.04 1.41 -3.99
C ARG A 437 -22.26 2.73 -4.71
N SER A 438 -22.76 3.72 -3.99
CA SER A 438 -22.88 5.08 -4.51
C SER A 438 -22.08 6.01 -3.60
N ARG A 439 -21.50 7.05 -4.17
CA ARG A 439 -20.82 8.11 -3.43
C ARG A 439 -21.19 9.44 -4.04
N VAL A 440 -21.59 10.37 -3.19
CA VAL A 440 -21.83 11.76 -3.55
C VAL A 440 -20.94 12.61 -2.66
N GLY A 441 -20.22 13.54 -3.28
CA GLY A 441 -19.34 14.45 -2.59
C GLY A 441 -19.54 15.88 -3.08
N TYR A 442 -19.27 16.82 -2.20
CA TYR A 442 -19.18 18.24 -2.51
C TYR A 442 -17.88 18.76 -1.91
N SER A 443 -17.15 19.57 -2.68
CA SER A 443 -16.01 20.31 -2.18
C SER A 443 -16.07 21.76 -2.64
N ASN A 444 -15.68 22.66 -1.77
CA ASN A 444 -15.57 24.08 -2.04
C ASN A 444 -14.19 24.57 -1.61
N ASN A 445 -13.54 25.33 -2.48
CA ASN A 445 -12.25 25.97 -2.21
C ASN A 445 -12.43 27.48 -2.02
N ALA A 446 -11.48 28.13 -1.34
CA ALA A 446 -11.53 29.57 -1.05
C ALA A 446 -11.65 30.49 -2.28
N LYS A 447 -11.37 29.99 -3.49
CA LYS A 447 -11.59 30.69 -4.76
C LYS A 447 -13.01 30.54 -5.32
N ASN A 448 -13.95 30.01 -4.53
CA ASN A 448 -15.31 29.64 -4.95
C ASN A 448 -15.32 28.64 -6.13
N ASP A 449 -14.34 27.74 -6.17
CA ASP A 449 -14.29 26.62 -7.11
C ASP A 449 -15.08 25.46 -6.49
N GLU A 450 -16.36 25.40 -6.84
CA GLU A 450 -17.29 24.38 -6.36
C GLU A 450 -17.20 23.14 -7.24
N LYS A 451 -16.98 21.98 -6.60
CA LYS A 451 -16.90 20.70 -7.30
C LYS A 451 -17.81 19.69 -6.67
N TRP A 452 -18.63 19.07 -7.51
CA TRP A 452 -19.43 17.92 -7.14
C TRP A 452 -18.73 16.65 -7.61
N TYR A 453 -18.63 15.67 -6.72
CA TYR A 453 -18.16 14.34 -7.04
C TYR A 453 -19.36 13.39 -7.04
N PHE A 454 -19.45 12.55 -8.06
CA PHE A 454 -20.42 11.46 -8.10
C PHE A 454 -19.72 10.16 -8.46
N SER A 455 -20.08 9.05 -7.83
CA SER A 455 -19.74 7.75 -8.38
C SER A 455 -20.78 6.69 -8.04
N LEU A 456 -21.14 5.90 -9.03
CA LEU A 456 -21.98 4.73 -8.93
C LEU A 456 -21.18 3.49 -9.35
N TYR A 457 -21.22 2.47 -8.51
CA TYR A 457 -20.56 1.21 -8.73
C TYR A 457 -21.57 0.08 -8.56
N MET A 458 -21.70 -0.74 -9.58
CA MET A 458 -22.58 -1.90 -9.62
C MET A 458 -21.77 -3.13 -9.98
N ALA A 459 -21.96 -4.23 -9.27
CA ALA A 459 -21.35 -5.50 -9.63
C ALA A 459 -22.28 -6.67 -9.34
N ALA A 460 -22.17 -7.69 -10.18
CA ALA A 460 -22.81 -8.99 -10.02
C ALA A 460 -21.74 -10.08 -9.96
N ARG A 461 -21.88 -11.00 -9.00
CA ARG A 461 -21.08 -12.21 -8.84
C ARG A 461 -21.88 -13.38 -9.41
N PHE A 462 -21.21 -14.21 -10.17
CA PHE A 462 -21.72 -15.47 -10.70
C PHE A 462 -20.76 -16.59 -10.33
N ARG A 463 -21.16 -17.84 -10.56
CA ARG A 463 -20.40 -19.04 -10.12
C ARG A 463 -18.93 -19.03 -10.52
N HIS A 464 -18.61 -18.47 -11.68
CA HIS A 464 -17.27 -18.47 -12.29
C HIS A 464 -16.71 -17.06 -12.48
N GLY A 465 -17.15 -16.07 -11.69
CA GLY A 465 -16.62 -14.73 -11.83
C GLY A 465 -17.46 -13.59 -11.30
N ARG A 466 -17.07 -12.38 -11.72
CA ARG A 466 -17.71 -11.13 -11.36
C ARG A 466 -17.70 -10.19 -12.56
N LEU A 467 -18.82 -9.53 -12.80
CA LEU A 467 -18.92 -8.41 -13.73
C LEU A 467 -19.29 -7.17 -12.94
N GLY A 468 -18.79 -6.02 -13.33
CA GLY A 468 -19.39 -4.79 -12.88
C GLY A 468 -18.99 -3.56 -13.68
N ILE A 469 -19.67 -2.49 -13.32
CA ILE A 469 -19.67 -1.21 -14.00
C ILE A 469 -19.44 -0.15 -12.94
N LYS A 470 -18.54 0.78 -13.22
CA LYS A 470 -18.28 1.96 -12.44
C LYS A 470 -18.53 3.17 -13.33
N VAL A 471 -19.37 4.07 -12.85
CA VAL A 471 -19.57 5.39 -13.44
C VAL A 471 -19.12 6.38 -12.40
N GLU A 472 -18.19 7.26 -12.73
CA GLU A 472 -17.77 8.31 -11.81
C GLU A 472 -17.60 9.63 -12.53
N SER A 473 -17.88 10.71 -11.83
CA SER A 473 -17.67 12.06 -12.28
C SER A 473 -16.82 12.74 -11.21
N PRO A 474 -15.51 12.97 -11.49
CA PRO A 474 -14.66 13.70 -10.57
C PRO A 474 -14.99 15.20 -10.51
N ASP A 475 -15.75 15.69 -11.49
CA ASP A 475 -16.18 17.08 -11.62
C ASP A 475 -17.57 17.11 -12.31
N CYS A 476 -18.62 16.89 -11.52
CA CYS A 476 -19.98 16.69 -12.01
C CYS A 476 -20.66 18.03 -12.28
N PRO A 477 -21.27 18.25 -13.46
CA PRO A 477 -21.55 17.26 -14.53
C PRO A 477 -20.54 17.23 -15.69
N GLU A 478 -19.43 17.97 -15.62
CA GLU A 478 -18.53 18.23 -16.75
C GLU A 478 -17.69 17.04 -17.20
N LYS A 479 -17.23 16.20 -16.28
CA LYS A 479 -16.33 15.07 -16.59
C LYS A 479 -16.95 13.76 -16.16
N TRP A 480 -17.03 12.78 -17.06
CA TRP A 480 -17.54 11.45 -16.76
C TRP A 480 -16.56 10.36 -17.19
N ASN A 481 -16.32 9.45 -16.26
CA ASN A 481 -15.50 8.26 -16.46
C ASN A 481 -16.40 7.03 -16.35
N PHE A 482 -16.33 6.19 -17.38
CA PHE A 482 -17.04 4.93 -17.43
C PHE A 482 -16.02 3.80 -17.45
N SER A 483 -16.16 2.85 -16.54
CA SER A 483 -15.30 1.69 -16.49
C SER A 483 -16.14 0.42 -16.38
N ILE A 484 -15.85 -0.53 -17.25
CA ILE A 484 -16.35 -1.90 -17.14
C ILE A 484 -15.20 -2.76 -16.67
N PHE A 485 -15.44 -3.60 -15.67
CA PHE A 485 -14.49 -4.57 -15.18
C PHE A 485 -15.14 -5.96 -15.13
N TRP A 486 -14.40 -6.97 -15.54
CA TRP A 486 -14.82 -8.36 -15.41
C TRP A 486 -13.70 -9.18 -14.81
N ARG A 487 -14.09 -10.25 -14.13
CA ARG A 487 -13.21 -11.24 -13.55
C ARG A 487 -13.79 -12.59 -13.90
N VAL A 488 -13.04 -13.41 -14.63
CA VAL A 488 -13.40 -14.81 -14.88
C VAL A 488 -12.48 -15.69 -14.04
N GLU A 489 -13.08 -16.63 -13.31
CA GLU A 489 -12.38 -17.62 -12.47
C GLU A 489 -12.75 -19.02 -12.94
N CYS A 490 -11.76 -19.73 -13.49
CA CYS A 490 -11.85 -21.15 -13.78
C CYS A 490 -11.09 -21.91 -12.68
N HIS A 491 -11.78 -22.85 -12.01
CA HIS A 491 -11.25 -23.72 -10.97
C HIS A 491 -11.13 -25.15 -11.46
#